data_AF-A0A8D8XHG7-F1
#
_entry.id   AF-A0A8D8XHG7-F1
#
_cell.length_a   1.000
_cell.length_b   1.000
_cell.length_c   1.000
_cell.angle_alpha   90.00
_cell.angle_beta   90.00
_cell.angle_gamma   90.00
#
_symmetry.space_group_name_H-M   'P 1'
#
loop_
_entity.id
_entity.type
_entity.pdbx_description
1 polymer ?
#
loop_
_entity_poly.entity_id
_entity_poly.type
_entity_poly.pdbx_seq_one_letter_code
_entity_poly.pdbx_strand_id
1 'polypeptide(L)'
;RPFRQPRIVVDLLSALAISPIVLDMIDKELSSESFWPRKGKTNMEMLSNMGLLYTMFIKGLQMDMTPVSNRRGLKTLLFSMGIIVLPFLVGSTISGIFAQYEVHHFQSPTIFIFWGAVMASSCFST
;
A
#
# COMPACT_ATOMS: atom_id res chain seq x y z
N ARG A 1 16.33 18.07 -14.40
CA ARG A 1 16.22 16.92 -13.46
C ARG A 1 17.55 16.77 -12.70
N PRO A 2 17.78 17.52 -11.61
CA PRO A 2 19.09 17.51 -10.93
C PRO A 2 19.41 16.21 -10.16
N PHE A 3 18.39 15.47 -9.66
CA PHE A 3 18.62 14.29 -8.79
C PHE A 3 18.35 12.91 -9.41
N ARG A 4 17.95 12.80 -10.69
CA ARG A 4 17.64 11.52 -11.38
C ARG A 4 16.77 10.51 -10.58
N GLN A 5 16.04 10.98 -9.56
CA GLN A 5 15.19 10.11 -8.75
C GLN A 5 13.92 9.74 -9.52
N PRO A 6 13.41 8.50 -9.36
CA PRO A 6 12.09 8.12 -9.85
C PRO A 6 11.04 9.09 -9.32
N ARG A 7 10.07 9.46 -10.17
CA ARG A 7 9.04 10.45 -9.83
C ARG A 7 8.29 10.09 -8.53
N ILE A 8 8.03 8.79 -8.33
CA ILE A 8 7.35 8.27 -7.15
C ILE A 8 8.04 8.66 -5.83
N VAL A 9 9.37 8.79 -5.82
CA VAL A 9 10.13 9.16 -4.62
C VAL A 9 9.87 10.61 -4.25
N VAL A 10 9.84 11.50 -5.24
CA VAL A 10 9.57 12.94 -5.03
C VAL A 10 8.12 13.15 -4.62
N ASP A 11 7.18 12.41 -5.21
CA ASP A 11 5.76 12.49 -4.87
C ASP A 11 5.50 11.95 -3.44
N LEU A 12 6.18 10.88 -3.02
CA LEU A 12 6.13 10.40 -1.63
C LEU A 12 6.77 11.38 -0.65
N LEU A 13 7.92 11.95 -0.99
CA LEU A 13 8.61 12.92 -0.13
C LEU A 13 7.81 14.22 0.00
N SER A 14 7.19 14.72 -1.07
CA SER A 14 6.33 15.90 -1.00
C SER A 14 5.08 15.62 -0.18
N ALA A 15 4.46 14.44 -0.34
CA ALA A 15 3.32 14.02 0.49
C ALA A 15 3.69 13.91 1.98
N LEU A 16 4.86 13.34 2.30
CA LEU A 16 5.38 13.28 3.66
C LEU A 16 5.69 14.67 4.22
N ALA A 17 6.27 15.57 3.41
CA ALA A 17 6.57 16.94 3.82
C ALA A 17 5.30 17.76 4.08
N ILE A 18 4.22 17.50 3.33
CA ILE A 18 2.90 18.13 3.51
C ILE A 18 2.14 17.47 4.68
N SER A 19 2.55 16.29 5.14
CA SER A 19 1.89 15.60 6.25
C SER A 19 1.86 16.48 7.50
N PRO A 20 0.76 16.45 8.28
CA PRO A 20 0.63 17.23 9.50
C PRO A 20 1.79 17.02 10.48
N ILE A 21 2.45 15.85 10.46
CA ILE A 21 3.61 15.54 11.32
C ILE A 21 4.78 16.50 11.06
N VAL A 22 5.06 16.82 9.79
CA VAL A 22 6.16 17.72 9.42
C VAL A 22 5.74 19.18 9.54
N LEU A 23 4.49 19.50 9.19
CA LEU A 23 3.92 20.84 9.35
C LEU A 23 3.84 21.27 10.82
N ASP A 24 3.53 20.34 11.74
CA ASP A 24 3.42 20.62 13.18
C ASP A 24 4.78 21.01 13.82
N MET A 25 5.90 20.64 13.20
CA MET A 25 7.24 21.04 13.63
C MET A 25 7.58 22.48 13.26
N ILE A 26 6.91 23.07 12.26
CA ILE A 26 7.18 24.43 11.78
C ILE A 26 6.21 25.42 12.41
N ASP A 27 4.90 25.14 12.35
CA ASP A 27 3.86 25.98 12.95
C ASP A 27 2.62 25.16 13.31
N LYS A 28 2.30 25.14 14.61
CA LYS A 28 1.22 24.33 15.20
C LYS A 28 -0.19 24.79 14.78
N GLU A 29 -0.36 26.07 14.45
CA GLU A 29 -1.65 26.62 14.00
C GLU A 29 -1.93 26.33 12.53
N LEU A 30 -0.89 26.13 11.70
CA LEU A 30 -1.03 25.82 10.28
C LEU A 30 -1.51 24.37 10.07
N SER A 31 -1.10 23.44 10.94
CA SER A 31 -1.35 22.00 10.79
C SER A 31 -2.81 21.61 11.07
N SER A 32 -3.43 22.14 12.13
CA SER A 32 -4.70 21.62 12.64
C SER A 32 -5.95 22.39 12.22
N GLU A 33 -5.87 23.70 12.00
CA GLU A 33 -7.05 24.54 11.72
C GLU A 33 -7.23 24.84 10.23
N SER A 34 -6.14 24.99 9.46
CA SER A 34 -6.21 25.47 8.07
C SER A 34 -6.28 24.34 7.03
N PHE A 35 -5.44 23.29 7.15
CA PHE A 35 -5.33 22.26 6.11
C PHE A 35 -6.18 20.99 6.36
N TRP A 36 -6.35 20.54 7.62
CA TRP A 36 -7.12 19.34 7.96
C TRP A 36 -8.22 19.58 9.00
N PRO A 37 -9.25 20.39 8.69
CA PRO A 37 -10.37 20.58 9.59
C PRO A 37 -11.11 19.25 9.83
N ARG A 38 -11.55 18.99 11.06
CA ARG A 38 -12.30 17.76 11.43
C ARG A 38 -13.52 17.48 10.52
N LYS A 39 -14.15 18.52 9.98
CA LYS A 39 -15.29 18.41 9.05
C LYS A 39 -14.90 17.89 7.66
N GLY A 40 -13.64 18.05 7.24
CA GLY A 40 -13.13 17.66 5.91
C GLY A 40 -12.64 16.22 5.81
N LYS A 41 -12.50 15.51 6.94
CA LYS A 41 -11.96 14.13 6.97
C LYS A 41 -12.76 13.17 6.09
N THR A 42 -14.09 13.26 6.14
CA THR A 42 -14.99 12.43 5.33
C THR A 42 -14.85 12.69 3.83
N ASN A 43 -14.67 13.96 3.43
CA ASN A 43 -14.53 14.31 2.01
C ASN A 43 -13.17 13.86 1.46
N MET A 44 -12.11 13.96 2.25
CA MET A 44 -10.77 13.45 1.92
C MET A 44 -10.78 11.92 1.76
N GLU A 45 -11.51 11.21 2.62
CA GLU A 45 -11.67 9.75 2.53
C GLU A 45 -12.39 9.35 1.23
N MET A 46 -13.46 10.06 0.87
CA MET A 46 -14.16 9.84 -0.41
C MET A 46 -13.24 10.10 -1.60
N LEU A 47 -12.45 11.18 -1.57
CA LEU A 47 -11.51 11.51 -2.63
C LEU A 47 -10.40 10.45 -2.78
N SER A 48 -9.87 9.95 -1.66
CA SER A 48 -8.88 8.86 -1.64
C SER A 48 -9.45 7.58 -2.25
N ASN A 49 -10.68 7.21 -1.86
CA ASN A 49 -11.34 6.03 -2.39
C ASN A 49 -11.60 6.16 -3.90
N MET A 50 -12.05 7.33 -4.37
CA MET A 50 -12.23 7.61 -5.80
C MET A 50 -10.90 7.61 -6.57
N GLY A 51 -9.84 8.19 -6.02
CA GLY A 51 -8.50 8.20 -6.64
C GLY A 51 -7.91 6.79 -6.77
N LEU A 52 -8.07 5.96 -5.74
CA LEU A 52 -7.67 4.55 -5.78
C LEU A 52 -8.47 3.79 -6.85
N LEU A 53 -9.80 3.95 -6.85
CA LEU A 53 -10.69 3.33 -7.85
C LEU A 53 -10.31 3.72 -9.28
N TYR A 54 -10.08 5.00 -9.53
CA TYR A 54 -9.69 5.51 -10.84
C TYR A 54 -8.35 4.93 -11.30
N THR A 55 -7.38 4.84 -10.38
CA THR A 55 -6.08 4.23 -10.67
C THR A 55 -6.20 2.74 -11.00
N MET A 56 -7.02 2.00 -10.26
CA MET A 56 -7.29 0.59 -10.55
C MET A 56 -8.03 0.42 -11.88
N PHE A 57 -8.98 1.30 -12.19
CA PHE A 57 -9.73 1.30 -13.44
C PHE A 57 -8.82 1.50 -14.65
N ILE A 58 -7.94 2.50 -14.63
CA ILE A 58 -6.98 2.74 -15.72
C ILE A 58 -6.05 1.55 -15.90
N LYS A 59 -5.50 1.00 -14.81
CA LYS A 59 -4.62 -0.19 -14.90
C LYS A 59 -5.37 -1.40 -15.46
N GLY A 60 -6.64 -1.57 -15.10
CA GLY A 60 -7.51 -2.60 -15.66
C GLY A 60 -7.72 -2.43 -17.16
N LEU A 61 -7.93 -1.20 -17.65
CA LEU A 61 -8.06 -0.90 -19.08
C LEU A 61 -6.77 -1.13 -19.88
N GLN A 62 -5.61 -0.96 -19.25
CA GLN A 62 -4.30 -1.19 -19.88
C GLN A 62 -3.90 -2.67 -19.92
N MET A 63 -4.63 -3.55 -19.23
CA MET A 63 -4.29 -4.97 -19.13
C MET A 63 -4.66 -5.70 -20.43
N ASP A 64 -3.64 -6.15 -21.17
CA ASP A 64 -3.83 -7.04 -22.30
C ASP A 64 -3.97 -8.50 -21.84
N MET A 65 -5.07 -9.16 -22.22
CA MET A 65 -5.40 -10.53 -21.86
C MET A 65 -4.87 -11.56 -22.87
N THR A 66 -4.29 -11.12 -23.99
CA THR A 66 -3.70 -12.01 -25.01
C THR A 66 -2.68 -13.03 -24.48
N PRO A 67 -1.78 -12.72 -23.50
CA PRO A 67 -0.82 -13.71 -23.00
C PRO A 67 -1.44 -14.76 -22.07
N VAL A 68 -2.64 -14.52 -21.53
CA VAL A 68 -3.37 -15.46 -20.65
C VAL A 68 -4.07 -16.55 -21.47
N SER A 69 -4.54 -16.23 -22.68
CA SER A 69 -5.32 -17.13 -23.54
C SER A 69 -4.48 -18.23 -24.21
N ASN A 70 -3.16 -18.06 -24.31
CA ASN A 70 -2.30 -19.02 -24.98
C ASN A 70 -2.00 -20.26 -24.10
N ARG A 71 -1.52 -21.37 -24.67
CA ARG A 71 -1.18 -22.63 -23.94
C ARG A 71 -0.20 -22.47 -22.75
N ARG A 72 0.41 -21.30 -22.56
CA ARG A 72 1.25 -20.94 -21.41
C ARG A 72 0.47 -20.32 -20.24
N GLY A 73 -0.82 -20.01 -20.39
CA GLY A 73 -1.66 -19.38 -19.37
C GLY A 73 -1.64 -20.14 -18.04
N LEU A 74 -1.75 -21.47 -18.06
CA LEU A 74 -1.66 -22.31 -16.86
C LEU A 74 -0.34 -22.14 -16.09
N LYS A 75 0.80 -22.01 -16.81
CA LYS A 75 2.11 -21.81 -16.17
C LYS A 75 2.23 -20.41 -15.56
N THR A 76 1.73 -19.39 -16.26
CA THR A 76 1.69 -18.01 -15.77
C THR A 76 0.79 -17.88 -14.55
N LEU A 77 -0.37 -18.55 -14.53
CA LEU A 77 -1.28 -18.58 -13.39
C LEU A 77 -0.62 -19.22 -12.17
N LEU A 78 0.05 -20.36 -12.36
CA LEU A 78 0.75 -21.05 -11.28
C LEU A 78 1.89 -20.20 -10.70
N PHE A 79 2.64 -19.51 -11.56
CA PHE A 79 3.70 -18.59 -11.14
C PHE A 79 3.15 -17.39 -10.36
N SER A 80 2.04 -16.81 -10.82
CA SER A 80 1.36 -15.71 -10.13
C SER A 80 0.86 -16.13 -8.75
N MET A 81 0.24 -17.31 -8.64
CA MET A 81 -0.12 -17.89 -7.34
C MET A 81 1.09 -18.07 -6.44
N GLY A 82 2.22 -18.56 -6.98
CA GLY A 82 3.47 -18.69 -6.23
C GLY A 82 3.97 -17.36 -5.66
N ILE A 83 3.95 -16.28 -6.45
CA ILE A 83 4.38 -14.95 -6.02
C ILE A 83 3.46 -14.34 -4.96
N ILE A 84 2.19 -14.71 -4.89
CA ILE A 84 1.27 -14.23 -3.85
C ILE A 84 1.40 -15.07 -2.57
N VAL A 85 1.45 -16.40 -2.72
CA VAL A 85 1.50 -17.34 -1.59
C VAL A 85 2.82 -17.28 -0.84
N LEU A 86 3.94 -17.10 -1.54
CA LEU A 86 5.27 -17.05 -0.94
C LEU A 86 5.44 -15.89 0.06
N PRO A 87 5.22 -14.60 -0.30
CA PRO A 87 5.30 -13.49 0.65
C PRO A 87 4.19 -13.53 1.70
N PHE A 88 3.02 -14.11 1.41
CA PHE A 88 1.99 -14.34 2.41
C PHE A 88 2.47 -15.27 3.54
N LEU A 89 3.07 -16.40 3.16
CA LEU A 89 3.66 -17.34 4.11
C LEU A 89 4.81 -16.71 4.89
N VAL A 90 5.70 -15.98 4.20
CA VAL A 90 6.81 -15.27 4.85
C VAL A 90 6.31 -14.21 5.83
N GLY A 91 5.30 -13.39 5.47
CA GLY A 91 4.72 -12.40 6.37
C GLY A 91 4.05 -13.04 7.61
N SER A 92 3.34 -14.16 7.41
CA SER A 92 2.70 -14.90 8.48
C SER A 92 3.71 -15.57 9.43
N THR A 93 4.77 -16.19 8.91
CA THR A 93 5.81 -16.82 9.74
C THR A 93 6.64 -15.80 10.51
N ILE A 94 6.97 -14.66 9.90
CA ILE A 94 7.64 -13.55 10.59
C ILE A 94 6.77 -13.07 11.75
N SER A 95 5.48 -12.81 11.53
CA SER A 95 4.55 -12.47 12.60
C SER A 95 4.49 -13.57 13.68
N GLY A 96 4.57 -14.84 13.28
CA GLY A 96 4.73 -16.04 14.12
C GLY A 96 5.88 -15.92 15.10
N ILE A 97 7.06 -15.61 14.56
CA ILE A 97 8.30 -15.49 15.31
C ILE A 97 8.21 -14.30 16.27
N PHE A 98 7.75 -13.13 15.81
CA PHE A 98 7.61 -11.94 16.67
C PHE A 98 6.63 -12.16 17.84
N ALA A 99 5.53 -12.89 17.63
CA ALA A 99 4.59 -13.23 18.70
C ALA A 99 5.19 -14.14 19.79
N GLN A 100 6.31 -14.82 19.53
CA GLN A 100 7.04 -15.61 20.53
C GLN A 100 8.04 -14.77 21.33
N TYR A 101 8.54 -13.65 20.78
CA TYR A 101 9.54 -12.79 21.43
C TYR A 101 8.94 -11.60 22.18
N GLU A 102 7.80 -11.03 21.76
CA GLU A 102 7.21 -9.84 22.38
C GLU A 102 5.73 -9.98 22.75
N VAL A 103 5.45 -9.77 24.04
CA VAL A 103 4.20 -9.35 24.73
C VAL A 103 2.88 -10.06 24.37
N HIS A 104 2.16 -10.52 25.40
CA HIS A 104 0.84 -11.22 25.37
C HIS A 104 -0.27 -10.58 24.49
N HIS A 105 -0.07 -9.39 23.93
CA HIS A 105 -1.00 -8.71 23.02
C HIS A 105 -0.91 -9.15 21.54
N PHE A 106 0.17 -9.82 21.11
CA PHE A 106 0.36 -10.25 19.72
C PHE A 106 -0.25 -11.63 19.38
N GLN A 107 -0.93 -12.29 20.33
CA GLN A 107 -1.46 -13.65 20.13
C GLN A 107 -2.76 -13.72 19.32
N SER A 108 -3.24 -12.60 18.78
CA SER A 108 -4.47 -12.61 17.99
C SER A 108 -4.23 -13.25 16.60
N PRO A 109 -5.02 -14.25 16.20
CA PRO A 109 -4.92 -14.87 14.86
C PRO A 109 -5.03 -13.84 13.73
N THR A 110 -5.72 -12.73 13.98
CA THR A 110 -5.91 -11.63 13.03
C THR A 110 -4.60 -10.95 12.64
N ILE A 111 -3.61 -10.87 13.53
CA ILE A 111 -2.33 -10.17 13.25
C ILE A 111 -1.49 -10.96 12.25
N PHE A 112 -1.48 -12.30 12.33
CA PHE A 112 -0.78 -13.14 11.36
C PHE A 112 -1.36 -12.99 9.96
N ILE A 113 -2.69 -12.98 9.85
CA ILE A 113 -3.39 -12.81 8.57
C ILE A 113 -3.15 -11.40 8.01
N PHE A 114 -3.17 -10.39 8.88
CA PHE A 114 -2.89 -9.00 8.51
C PHE A 114 -1.47 -8.85 7.91
N TRP A 115 -0.45 -9.32 8.62
CA TRP A 115 0.94 -9.23 8.13
C TRP A 115 1.18 -10.02 6.85
N GLY A 116 0.59 -11.21 6.74
CA GLY A 116 0.61 -12.00 5.50
C GLY A 116 -0.04 -11.25 4.34
N ALA A 117 -1.21 -10.64 4.55
CA ALA A 117 -1.93 -9.90 3.51
C ALA A 117 -1.17 -8.65 3.07
N VAL A 118 -0.58 -7.89 4.00
CA VAL A 118 0.22 -6.69 3.70
C VAL A 118 1.42 -7.05 2.84
N MET A 119 2.18 -8.08 3.22
CA MET A 119 3.36 -8.52 2.44
C MET A 119 3.00 -9.09 1.07
N ALA A 120 1.83 -9.72 0.94
CA ALA A 120 1.37 -10.26 -0.34
C ALA A 120 0.87 -9.18 -1.31
N SER A 121 0.39 -8.04 -0.80
CA SER A 121 -0.16 -6.97 -1.62
C SER A 121 0.91 -6.29 -2.46
N SER A 122 0.89 -6.56 -3.78
CA SER A 122 1.82 -5.94 -4.73
C SER A 122 1.17 -4.70 -5.35
N CYS A 123 1.70 -3.50 -5.08
CA CYS A 123 1.25 -2.28 -5.74
C CYS A 123 2.11 -2.00 -6.98
N PHE A 124 1.58 -2.29 -8.17
CA PHE A 124 2.29 -2.12 -9.43
C PHE A 124 2.12 -0.69 -9.95
N SER A 125 3.08 0.21 -9.72
CA SER A 125 3.07 1.58 -10.27
C SER A 125 4.13 1.70 -11.36
N THR A 126 3.73 1.62 -12.62
CA THR A 126 4.52 2.01 -13.78
C THR A 126 4.46 3.51 -14.02
#